data_AF-A0A392S893-F1
#
_entry.id   AF-A0A392S893-F1
#
_cell.length_a   1.000
_cell.length_b   1.000
_cell.length_c   1.000
_cell.angle_alpha   90.00
_cell.angle_beta   90.00
_cell.angle_gamma   90.00
#
_symmetry.space_group_name_H-M   'P 1'
#
loop_
_entity.id
_entity.type
_entity.pdbx_description
1 polymer ?
#
loop_
_entity_poly.entity_id
_entity_poly.type
_entity_poly.pdbx_seq_one_letter_code
_entity_poly.pdbx_strand_id
1 'polypeptide(L)' 'MSTKSLEKRFGQSPVFIAATLYEQGGIPPATNPATLLKEAIHVISCGYEDKTEWGKE' A
#
# COMPACT_ATOMS: atom_id res chain seq x y z
N MET A 1 -6.45 10.15 -10.05
CA MET A 1 -5.63 8.96 -10.39
C MET A 1 -6.55 7.76 -10.53
N SER A 2 -6.22 6.82 -11.42
CA SER A 2 -6.92 5.53 -11.49
C SER A 2 -6.37 4.57 -10.42
N THR A 3 -7.16 3.58 -9.99
CA THR A 3 -6.70 2.50 -9.09
C THR A 3 -5.42 1.85 -9.62
N LYS A 4 -5.39 1.55 -10.92
CA LYS A 4 -4.23 0.96 -11.60
C LYS A 4 -2.97 1.82 -11.54
N SER A 5 -3.12 3.16 -11.58
CA SER A 5 -1.97 4.06 -11.42
C SER A 5 -1.44 4.10 -9.98
N LEU A 6 -2.32 3.98 -8.99
CA LEU A 6 -1.93 3.90 -7.58
C LEU A 6 -1.24 2.56 -7.29
N GLU A 7 -1.75 1.46 -7.83
CA GLU A 7 -1.13 0.13 -7.71
C GLU A 7 0.27 0.09 -8.33
N LYS A 8 0.45 0.71 -9.50
CA LYS A 8 1.77 0.80 -10.15
C LYS A 8 2.76 1.61 -9.31
N ARG A 9 2.29 2.70 -8.66
CA ARG A 9 3.13 3.59 -7.87
C ARG A 9 3.45 3.03 -6.48
N PHE A 10 2.44 2.57 -5.75
CA PHE A 10 2.52 2.20 -4.33
C PHE A 10 2.57 0.69 -4.08
N GLY A 11 2.32 -0.13 -5.10
CA GLY A 11 2.19 -1.59 -4.98
C GLY A 11 0.75 -2.03 -4.69
N GLN A 12 0.55 -3.32 -4.46
CA GLN A 12 -0.77 -3.94 -4.47
C GLN A 12 -1.49 -3.97 -3.10
N SER A 13 -0.89 -3.44 -2.04
CA SER A 13 -1.56 -3.40 -0.74
C SER A 13 -2.68 -2.35 -0.72
N PRO A 14 -3.96 -2.75 -0.60
CA PRO A 14 -5.08 -1.81 -0.54
C PRO A 14 -5.02 -0.92 0.70
N VAL A 15 -4.50 -1.43 1.82
CA VAL A 15 -4.35 -0.65 3.05
C VAL A 15 -3.25 0.39 2.90
N PHE A 16 -2.13 0.03 2.27
CA PHE A 16 -1.06 0.99 2.02
C PHE A 16 -1.51 2.09 1.05
N ILE A 17 -2.16 1.73 -0.05
CA ILE A 17 -2.76 2.71 -0.97
C ILE A 17 -3.74 3.63 -0.23
N ALA A 18 -4.66 3.06 0.56
CA ALA A 18 -5.62 3.86 1.31
C ALA A 18 -4.96 4.81 2.31
N ALA A 19 -3.88 4.39 2.97
CA ALA A 19 -3.10 5.24 3.87
C ALA A 19 -2.43 6.42 3.13
N THR A 20 -1.95 6.21 1.89
CA THR A 20 -1.35 7.29 1.09
C THR A 20 -2.36 8.36 0.65
N LEU A 21 -3.65 8.01 0.60
CA LEU A 21 -4.75 8.93 0.26
C LEU A 21 -5.29 9.68 1.49
N TYR A 22 -4.83 9.33 2.68
CA TYR A 22 -5.29 9.95 3.92
C TYR A 22 -4.41 11.16 4.25
N GLU A 23 -4.84 12.34 3.84
CA GLU A 23 -4.06 13.58 3.94
C GLU A 23 -3.64 13.94 5.38
N GLN A 24 -4.41 13.51 6.38
CA GLN A 24 -4.10 13.72 7.79
C GLN A 24 -3.03 12.74 8.33
N GLY A 25 -2.61 11.77 7.52
CA GLY A 25 -1.72 10.69 7.93
C GLY A 25 -2.37 9.68 8.87
N GLY A 26 -1.70 8.55 9.10
CA GLY A 26 -2.23 7.45 9.92
C GLY A 26 -2.91 6.36 9.10
N ILE A 27 -3.84 5.64 9.72
CA ILE A 27 -4.51 4.46 9.14
C ILE A 27 -6.01 4.73 8.96
N PRO A 28 -6.64 4.23 7.88
CA PRO A 28 -8.09 4.33 7.71
C PRO A 28 -8.84 3.69 8.89
N PRO A 29 -9.97 4.29 9.35
CA PRO A 29 -10.71 3.82 10.53
C PRO A 29 -11.33 2.43 10.36
N ALA A 30 -11.46 1.94 9.13
CA ALA A 30 -11.97 0.60 8.82
C ALA A 30 -10.91 -0.52 8.99
N THR A 31 -9.69 -0.19 9.41
CA THR A 31 -8.61 -1.17 9.60
C THR A 31 -8.68 -1.82 10.98
N ASN A 32 -8.24 -3.09 11.06
CA ASN A 32 -8.09 -3.81 12.32
C ASN A 32 -6.67 -4.42 12.41
N PRO A 33 -6.17 -4.74 13.62
CA PRO A 33 -4.79 -5.19 13.81
C PRO A 33 -4.40 -6.42 12.98
N ALA A 34 -5.32 -7.38 12.77
CA ALA A 34 -5.03 -8.57 11.98
C ALA A 34 -4.86 -8.24 10.49
N THR A 35 -5.73 -7.37 9.95
CA THR A 35 -5.58 -6.85 8.57
C THR A 35 -4.29 -6.06 8.43
N LEU A 36 -3.96 -5.18 9.38
CA LEU A 36 -2.72 -4.40 9.35
C LEU A 36 -1.48 -5.29 9.34
N LEU A 37 -1.45 -6.34 10.19
CA LEU A 37 -0.32 -7.27 10.24
C LEU A 37 -0.17 -8.04 8.92
N LYS A 38 -1.27 -8.54 8.35
CA LYS A 38 -1.26 -9.24 7.07
C LYS A 38 -0.73 -8.35 5.94
N GLU A 39 -1.20 -7.11 5.87
CA GLU A 39 -0.79 -6.16 4.84
C GLU A 39 0.66 -5.71 5.03
N ALA A 40 1.11 -5.50 6.27
CA ALA A 40 2.51 -5.20 6.55
C ALA A 40 3.44 -6.33 6.07
N ILE A 41 3.09 -7.60 6.36
CA ILE A 41 3.84 -8.76 5.87
C ILE A 41 3.87 -8.80 4.34
N HIS A 42 2.75 -8.47 3.68
CA HIS A 42 2.68 -8.39 2.23
C HIS A 42 3.60 -7.30 1.66
N VAL A 43 3.59 -6.09 2.24
CA VAL A 43 4.40 -4.95 1.79
C VAL A 43 5.91 -5.19 1.96
N ILE A 44 6.33 -5.88 3.02
CA ILE A 44 7.76 -6.19 3.26
C ILE A 44 8.24 -7.46 2.56
N SER A 45 7.36 -8.16 1.84
CA SER A 45 7.70 -9.42 1.19
C SER A 45 8.62 -9.23 -0.02
N CYS A 46 9.45 -10.23 -0.29
CA CYS A 46 10.29 -10.25 -1.48
C CYS A 46 9.41 -10.21 -2.73
N GLY A 47 9.70 -9.28 -3.65
CA GLY A 47 8.93 -9.09 -4.88
C GLY A 47 7.75 -8.13 -4.76
N TYR A 48 7.51 -7.49 -3.61
CA TYR A 48 6.47 -6.45 -3.51
C TYR A 48 6.73 -5.28 -4.48
N GLU A 49 8.01 -4.96 -4.72
CA GLU A 49 8.44 -3.95 -5.69
C GLU A 49 8.39 -4.41 -7.16
N ASP A 50 8.08 -5.69 -7.42
CA ASP A 50 8.02 -6.21 -8.78
C ASP A 50 6.91 -5.52 -9.56
N LYS A 51 7.26 -5.03 -10.76
CA LYS A 51 6.33 -4.32 -11.67
C LYS A 51 5.72 -3.05 -11.06
N THR A 52 6.28 -2.52 -9.97
CA THR A 52 5.93 -1.20 -9.42
C THR A 52 6.98 -0.15 -9.80
N GLU A 53 6.76 1.10 -9.39
CA GLU A 53 7.68 2.24 -9.55
C GLU A 53 8.58 2.46 -8.33
N TRP A 54 8.53 1.57 -7.33
CA TRP A 54 9.40 1.66 -6.15
C TRP A 54 10.88 1.66 -6.55
N GLY A 55 11.61 2.65 -6.03
CA GLY A 55 13.07 2.80 -6.24
C GLY A 55 13.50 3.15 -7.67
N LYS A 56 12.56 3.51 -8.57
CA LYS A 56 12.84 3.84 -9.98
C LYS A 56 12.77 5.35 -10.27
N GLU A 57 12.76 6.17 -9.23
CA GLU A 57 12.85 7.64 -9.29
C GLU A 57 14.31 8.11 -9.18
#